data_AF-A0A2S7JG75-F1
#
_entry.id   AF-A0A2S7JG75-F1
#
_cell.length_a   1.000
_cell.length_b   1.000
_cell.length_c   1.000
_cell.angle_alpha   90.00
_cell.angle_beta   90.00
_cell.angle_gamma   90.00
#
_symmetry.space_group_name_H-M   'P 1'
#
loop_
_entity.id
_entity.type
_entity.pdbx_description
1 polymer ?
#
loop_
_entity_poly.entity_id
_entity_poly.type
_entity_poly.pdbx_seq_one_letter_code
_entity_poly.pdbx_strand_id
1 'polypeptide(L)'
;MSIRKSVIALALAVPFASAFSMDLAIAKSIPLKDGSVVHQFKNGKMAMEDKYGRPTRMNVGETMAAADGTTITANSDEVALLSSVIRDHYGRTTK
;
A
#
# COMPACT_ATOMS: atom_id res chain seq x y z
N MET A 1 -18.55 23.77 -56.14
CA MET A 1 -18.06 24.94 -55.37
C MET A 1 -18.77 24.90 -54.01
N SER A 2 -18.35 24.09 -53.02
CA SER A 2 -17.21 24.20 -52.09
C SER A 2 -17.14 25.51 -51.31
N ILE A 3 -17.48 25.43 -50.00
CA ILE A 3 -16.93 26.10 -48.80
C ILE A 3 -17.84 25.62 -47.64
N ARG A 4 -17.51 24.56 -46.88
CA ARG A 4 -16.52 24.41 -45.79
C ARG A 4 -16.85 25.25 -44.54
N LYS A 5 -16.58 24.63 -43.36
CA LYS A 5 -16.47 25.18 -41.98
C LYS A 5 -17.75 24.97 -41.15
N SER A 6 -17.80 24.34 -39.98
CA SER A 6 -16.79 24.01 -38.97
C SER A 6 -17.29 22.84 -38.12
N VAL A 7 -16.49 21.79 -37.91
CA VAL A 7 -16.73 20.81 -36.85
C VAL A 7 -15.83 21.21 -35.68
N ILE A 8 -16.42 21.82 -34.66
CA ILE A 8 -15.75 22.03 -33.37
C ILE A 8 -15.84 20.69 -32.65
N ALA A 9 -14.77 19.90 -32.73
CA ALA A 9 -14.62 18.71 -31.92
C ALA A 9 -14.32 19.16 -30.48
N LEU A 10 -15.36 19.24 -29.65
CA LEU A 10 -15.22 19.44 -28.21
C LEU A 10 -14.63 18.15 -27.61
N ALA A 11 -13.31 18.10 -27.50
CA ALA A 11 -12.62 17.05 -26.77
C ALA A 11 -12.97 17.20 -25.29
N LEU A 12 -14.00 16.47 -24.85
CA LEU A 12 -14.27 16.25 -23.44
C LEU A 12 -13.11 15.44 -22.87
N ALA A 13 -12.15 16.13 -22.26
CA ALA A 13 -11.14 15.49 -21.43
C ALA A 13 -11.87 14.82 -20.27
N VAL A 14 -12.02 13.50 -20.33
CA VAL A 14 -12.48 12.71 -19.20
C VAL A 14 -11.34 12.75 -18.19
N PRO A 15 -11.48 13.38 -17.01
CA PRO A 15 -10.53 13.11 -15.95
C PRO A 15 -10.70 11.63 -15.62
N PHE A 16 -9.67 10.84 -15.92
CA PHE A 16 -9.51 9.51 -15.38
C PHE A 16 -9.27 9.69 -13.87
N ALA A 17 -10.36 9.94 -13.13
CA ALA A 17 -10.35 9.77 -11.69
C ALA A 17 -10.26 8.27 -11.47
N SER A 18 -9.03 7.74 -11.48
CA SER A 18 -8.74 6.47 -10.86
C SER A 18 -9.11 6.63 -9.39
N ALA A 19 -10.36 6.36 -9.07
CA ALA A 19 -10.77 5.97 -7.75
C ALA A 19 -10.02 4.66 -7.48
N PHE A 20 -8.79 4.77 -7.00
CA PHE A 20 -8.14 3.69 -6.30
C PHE A 20 -9.02 3.46 -5.08
N SER A 21 -10.01 2.57 -5.22
CA SER A 21 -10.55 1.84 -4.09
C SER A 21 -9.33 1.23 -3.43
N MET A 22 -8.93 1.87 -2.35
CA MET A 22 -7.82 1.53 -1.49
C MET A 22 -8.21 0.23 -0.77
N ASP A 23 -8.27 -0.86 -1.53
CA ASP A 23 -8.36 -2.22 -1.03
C ASP A 23 -7.00 -2.50 -0.37
N LEU A 24 -6.84 -1.96 0.82
CA LEU A 24 -5.65 -1.97 1.66
C LEU A 24 -5.42 -3.32 2.34
N ALA A 25 -6.13 -4.36 1.91
CA ALA A 25 -5.91 -5.70 2.41
C ALA A 25 -4.45 -6.07 2.14
N ILE A 26 -3.73 -6.35 3.22
CA ILE A 26 -2.36 -6.86 3.20
C ILE A 26 -2.32 -8.01 2.19
N ALA A 27 -1.45 -7.90 1.18
CA ALA A 27 -1.31 -8.90 0.13
C ALA A 27 -0.45 -10.07 0.62
N LYS A 28 0.59 -9.77 1.41
CA LYS A 28 1.51 -10.76 1.96
C LYS A 28 2.07 -10.28 3.29
N SER A 29 2.11 -11.18 4.27
CA SER A 29 2.81 -10.97 5.54
C SER A 29 4.03 -11.87 5.59
N ILE A 30 5.18 -11.30 5.91
CA ILE A 30 6.46 -12.02 5.91
C ILE A 30 7.09 -11.89 7.30
N PRO A 31 7.18 -12.98 8.07
CA PRO A 31 7.81 -12.96 9.38
C PRO A 31 9.33 -12.80 9.24
N LEU A 32 9.92 -11.96 10.09
CA LEU A 32 11.35 -11.72 10.18
C LEU A 32 11.98 -12.55 11.31
N LYS A 33 13.30 -12.71 11.26
CA LYS A 33 14.05 -13.51 12.25
C LYS A 33 14.02 -12.93 13.67
N ASP A 34 13.81 -11.63 13.81
CA ASP A 34 13.70 -10.93 15.10
C ASP A 34 12.29 -11.03 15.73
N GLY A 35 11.35 -11.71 15.04
CA GLY A 35 9.96 -11.87 15.46
C GLY A 35 9.04 -10.73 15.03
N SER A 36 9.55 -9.71 14.31
CA SER A 36 8.71 -8.71 13.64
C SER A 36 8.11 -9.28 12.34
N VAL A 37 7.12 -8.58 11.77
CA VAL A 37 6.41 -9.01 10.55
C VAL A 37 6.34 -7.86 9.57
N VAL A 38 6.82 -8.07 8.35
CA VAL A 38 6.67 -7.11 7.25
C VAL A 38 5.39 -7.44 6.48
N HIS A 39 4.48 -6.48 6.42
CA HIS A 39 3.27 -6.54 5.63
C HIS A 39 3.46 -5.79 4.32
N GLN A 40 3.33 -6.50 3.21
CA GLN A 40 3.28 -5.94 1.87
C GLN A 40 1.82 -5.75 1.46
N PHE A 41 1.47 -4.52 1.13
CA PHE A 41 0.13 -4.15 0.66
C PHE A 41 -0.04 -4.46 -0.83
N LYS A 42 -1.29 -4.55 -1.30
CA LYS A 42 -1.62 -4.77 -2.73
C LYS A 42 -1.03 -3.72 -3.67
N ASN A 43 -0.77 -2.51 -3.18
CA ASN A 43 -0.12 -1.43 -3.93
C ASN A 43 1.42 -1.57 -4.00
N GLY A 44 2.00 -2.65 -3.46
CA GLY A 44 3.45 -2.90 -3.45
C GLY A 44 4.21 -2.16 -2.34
N LYS A 45 3.55 -1.28 -1.58
CA LYS A 45 4.15 -0.63 -0.42
C LYS A 45 4.24 -1.61 0.75
N MET A 46 5.08 -1.27 1.72
CA MET A 46 5.34 -2.13 2.88
C MET A 46 5.25 -1.34 4.18
N ALA A 47 4.87 -2.03 5.23
CA ALA A 47 4.94 -1.57 6.61
C ALA A 47 5.33 -2.74 7.51
N MET A 48 5.84 -2.45 8.69
CA MET A 48 6.28 -3.48 9.64
C MET A 48 5.47 -3.40 10.93
N GLU A 49 5.17 -4.56 11.48
CA GLU A 49 4.74 -4.75 12.86
C GLU A 49 5.87 -5.33 13.69
N ASP A 50 6.04 -4.84 14.92
CA ASP A 50 6.94 -5.48 15.87
C ASP A 50 6.35 -6.82 16.37
N LYS A 51 7.15 -7.57 17.15
CA LYS A 51 6.74 -8.84 17.76
C LYS A 51 5.52 -8.77 18.69
N TYR A 52 5.07 -7.57 19.04
CA TYR A 52 3.90 -7.32 19.85
C TYR A 52 2.69 -6.87 19.02
N GLY A 53 2.79 -6.89 17.68
CA GLY A 53 1.73 -6.46 16.77
C GLY A 53 1.57 -4.94 16.69
N ARG A 54 2.59 -4.16 17.10
CA ARG A 54 2.55 -2.70 17.01
C ARG A 54 3.18 -2.23 15.70
N PRO A 55 2.56 -1.29 14.97
CA PRO A 55 3.14 -0.76 13.75
C PRO A 55 4.43 0.00 14.08
N THR A 56 5.54 -0.39 13.47
CA THR A 56 6.86 0.18 13.71
C THR A 56 7.50 0.68 12.42
N ARG A 57 8.33 1.71 12.55
CA ARG A 57 9.04 2.34 11.43
C ARG A 57 10.01 1.36 10.79
N MET A 58 10.01 1.32 9.46
CA MET A 58 11.02 0.65 8.65
C MET A 58 12.00 1.69 8.12
N ASN A 59 13.31 1.42 8.19
CA ASN A 59 14.27 2.26 7.48
C ASN A 59 14.28 1.87 6.00
N VAL A 60 13.82 2.78 5.14
CA VAL A 60 13.83 2.56 3.68
C VAL A 60 15.28 2.39 3.20
N GLY A 61 15.52 1.33 2.42
CA GLY A 61 16.85 0.91 1.96
C GLY A 61 17.54 -0.11 2.86
N GLU A 62 17.05 -0.34 4.08
CA GLU A 62 17.56 -1.38 4.96
C GLU A 62 17.13 -2.78 4.48
N THR A 63 18.04 -3.75 4.60
CA THR A 63 17.77 -5.16 4.32
C THR A 63 17.44 -5.89 5.60
N MET A 64 16.31 -6.60 5.61
CA MET A 64 15.83 -7.39 6.73
C MET A 64 15.87 -8.87 6.39
N ALA A 65 16.25 -9.69 7.37
CA ALA A 65 16.29 -11.14 7.21
C ALA A 65 14.94 -11.76 7.56
N ALA A 66 14.27 -12.32 6.56
CA ALA A 66 13.05 -13.09 6.74
C ALA A 66 13.34 -14.43 7.42
N ALA A 67 12.33 -14.96 8.11
CA ALA A 67 12.40 -16.24 8.81
C ALA A 67 12.61 -17.42 7.83
N ASP A 68 12.13 -17.28 6.59
CA ASP A 68 12.34 -18.26 5.51
C ASP A 68 13.76 -18.23 4.91
N GLY A 69 14.63 -17.36 5.41
CA GLY A 69 16.00 -17.20 4.93
C GLY A 69 16.15 -16.24 3.75
N THR A 70 15.06 -15.66 3.25
CA THR A 70 15.11 -14.61 2.22
C THR A 70 15.47 -13.25 2.82
N THR A 71 15.96 -12.34 1.99
CA THR A 71 16.23 -10.96 2.37
C THR A 71 15.20 -10.03 1.75
N ILE A 72 14.63 -9.15 2.57
CA ILE A 72 13.65 -8.15 2.14
C ILE A 72 14.30 -6.78 2.23
N THR A 73 14.33 -6.05 1.13
CA THR A 73 14.75 -4.65 1.14
C THR A 73 13.55 -3.76 1.40
N ALA A 74 13.61 -2.92 2.42
CA ALA A 74 12.59 -1.92 2.70
C ALA A 74 12.51 -0.91 1.54
N ASN A 75 11.40 -0.89 0.80
CA ASN A 75 11.17 0.07 -0.27
C ASN A 75 10.21 1.20 0.16
N SER A 76 9.48 1.03 1.27
CA SER A 76 8.52 2.03 1.77
C SER A 76 8.31 1.85 3.28
N ASP A 77 7.83 2.91 3.93
CA ASP A 77 7.55 2.97 5.38
C ASP A 77 6.10 3.44 5.62
N GLU A 78 5.12 2.60 5.31
CA GLU A 78 3.69 2.95 5.40
C GLU A 78 3.10 2.67 6.80
N VAL A 79 3.78 3.08 7.87
CA VAL A 79 3.34 2.86 9.26
C VAL A 79 1.98 3.49 9.55
N ALA A 80 1.71 4.68 9.00
CA ALA A 80 0.42 5.35 9.18
C ALA A 80 -0.73 4.55 8.54
N LEU A 81 -0.46 3.94 7.38
CA LEU A 81 -1.40 3.10 6.67
C LEU A 81 -1.72 1.84 7.50
N LEU A 82 -0.66 1.16 7.95
CA LEU A 82 -0.75 -0.02 8.80
C LEU A 82 -1.49 0.28 10.10
N SER A 83 -1.18 1.40 10.76
CA SER A 83 -1.89 1.84 11.96
C SER A 83 -3.38 2.06 11.70
N SER A 84 -3.76 2.60 10.54
CA SER A 84 -5.17 2.75 10.19
C SER A 84 -5.83 1.40 9.93
N VAL A 85 -5.17 0.48 9.24
CA VAL A 85 -5.67 -0.89 8.98
C VAL A 85 -5.89 -1.65 10.27
N ILE A 86 -4.90 -1.63 11.17
CA ILE A 86 -4.98 -2.22 12.52
C ILE A 86 -6.19 -1.64 13.26
N ARG A 87 -6.30 -0.30 13.34
CA ARG A 87 -7.41 0.36 14.04
C ARG A 87 -8.77 0.02 13.45
N ASP A 88 -8.89 -0.06 12.13
CA ASP A 88 -10.12 -0.41 11.43
C ASP A 88 -10.49 -1.89 11.60
N HIS A 89 -9.50 -2.76 11.75
CA HIS A 89 -9.68 -4.18 12.04
C HIS A 89 -10.14 -4.39 13.48
N TYR A 90 -9.42 -3.85 14.47
CA TYR A 90 -9.76 -3.98 15.89
C TYR A 90 -11.01 -3.18 16.28
N GLY A 91 -11.23 -2.01 15.69
CA GLY A 91 -12.43 -1.19 15.94
C GLY A 91 -13.73 -1.81 15.40
N ARG A 92 -13.63 -2.74 14.44
CA ARG A 92 -14.79 -3.54 13.97
C ARG A 92 -15.07 -4.76 14.84
N THR A 93 -14.09 -5.30 15.57
CA THR A 93 -14.29 -6.46 16.45
C THR A 93 -15.01 -6.14 17.76
N THR A 94 -15.20 -4.86 18.09
CA THR A 94 -15.84 -4.40 19.33
C THR A 94 -17.28 -3.88 19.16
N LYS A 95 -17.98 -4.24 18.07
CA LYS A 95 -19.39 -3.90 17.86
C LYS A 95 -20.28 -5.12 17.78
#